data_AF-A0A2D6LPJ4-F1
#
_entry.id   AF-A0A2D6LPJ4-F1
#
_cell.length_a   1.000
_cell.length_b   1.000
_cell.length_c   1.000
_cell.angle_alpha   90.00
_cell.angle_beta   90.00
_cell.angle_gamma   90.00
#
_symmetry.space_group_name_H-M   'P 1'
#
loop_
_entity.id
_entity.type
_entity.pdbx_description
1 polymer ?
#
loop_
_entity_poly.entity_id
_entity_poly.type
_entity_poly.pdbx_seq_one_letter_code
_entity_poly.pdbx_strand_id
1 'polypeptide(L)'
;MDNWEQKMTDFLRHGQKDRVTFLENLGKQILPTQLTRIQQNDKTILKEMVLPKWMNWELLYEWSNRYKVNEKGRECILCNNQKKNGIEFMEKWICEDCFLKLKNLE
;
A
#
# COMPACT_ATOMS: atom_id res chain seq x y z
N MET A 1 14.81 11.75 -16.49
CA MET A 1 13.42 11.79 -16.02
C MET A 1 12.99 10.35 -15.87
N ASP A 2 12.54 9.96 -14.69
CA ASP A 2 12.09 8.58 -14.42
C ASP A 2 10.83 8.29 -15.26
N ASN A 3 10.69 7.07 -15.80
CA ASN A 3 9.53 6.66 -16.62
C ASN A 3 8.21 6.88 -15.86
N TRP A 4 8.25 6.67 -14.54
CA TRP A 4 7.12 6.92 -13.64
C TRP A 4 6.76 8.41 -13.55
N GLU A 5 7.74 9.28 -13.37
CA GLU A 5 7.53 10.73 -13.27
C GLU A 5 6.95 11.31 -14.55
N GLN A 6 7.38 10.77 -15.69
CA GLN A 6 6.84 11.14 -17.00
C GLN A 6 5.37 10.73 -17.12
N LYS A 7 5.00 9.51 -16.70
CA LYS A 7 3.59 9.07 -16.66
C LYS A 7 2.73 9.92 -15.74
N MET A 8 3.23 10.31 -14.56
CA MET A 8 2.49 11.18 -13.64
C MET A 8 2.27 12.57 -14.27
N THR A 9 3.31 13.11 -14.91
CA THR A 9 3.23 14.38 -15.64
C THR A 9 2.22 14.31 -16.77
N ASP A 10 2.18 13.19 -17.51
CA ASP A 10 1.21 12.99 -18.57
C ASP A 10 -0.21 12.90 -18.03
N PHE A 11 -0.46 12.22 -16.91
CA PHE A 11 -1.77 12.26 -16.25
C PHE A 11 -2.18 13.69 -15.88
N LEU A 12 -1.28 14.50 -15.34
CA LEU A 12 -1.56 15.91 -15.02
C LEU A 12 -1.86 16.73 -16.27
N ARG A 13 -1.07 16.57 -17.35
CA ARG A 13 -1.28 17.27 -18.63
C ARG A 13 -2.62 16.95 -19.27
N HIS A 14 -3.13 15.74 -19.09
CA HIS A 14 -4.43 15.31 -19.60
C HIS A 14 -5.58 15.60 -18.62
N GLY A 15 -5.36 16.40 -17.57
CA GLY A 15 -6.38 16.78 -16.59
C GLY A 15 -6.78 15.64 -15.62
N GLN A 16 -6.03 14.55 -15.57
CA GLN A 16 -6.34 13.35 -14.76
C GLN A 16 -5.73 13.43 -13.37
N LYS A 17 -5.88 14.59 -12.71
CA LYS A 17 -5.31 14.86 -11.38
C LYS A 17 -5.75 13.84 -10.34
N ASP A 18 -7.00 13.41 -10.38
CA ASP A 18 -7.56 12.41 -9.46
C ASP A 18 -6.81 11.07 -9.51
N ARG A 19 -6.27 10.68 -10.67
CA ARG A 19 -5.49 9.44 -10.82
C ARG A 19 -4.16 9.52 -10.10
N VAL A 20 -3.51 10.68 -10.17
CA VAL A 20 -2.24 10.94 -9.47
C VAL A 20 -2.48 10.92 -7.96
N THR A 21 -3.51 11.64 -7.49
CA THR A 21 -3.89 11.63 -6.07
C THR A 21 -4.30 10.24 -5.59
N PHE A 22 -4.96 9.44 -6.43
CA PHE A 22 -5.26 8.04 -6.10
C PHE A 22 -3.98 7.23 -5.89
N LEU A 23 -3.02 7.30 -6.82
CA LEU A 23 -1.76 6.54 -6.75
C LEU A 23 -0.90 6.93 -5.54
N GLU A 24 -0.90 8.20 -5.15
CA GLU A 24 -0.21 8.68 -3.94
C GLU A 24 -0.85 8.10 -2.66
N ASN A 25 -2.18 7.99 -2.62
CA ASN A 25 -2.90 7.46 -1.47
C ASN A 25 -3.03 5.94 -1.45
N LEU A 26 -2.79 5.27 -2.58
CA LEU A 26 -2.88 3.82 -2.69
C LEU A 26 -1.96 3.11 -1.68
N GLY A 27 -0.81 3.70 -1.35
CA GLY A 27 0.13 3.15 -0.36
C GLY A 27 -0.41 3.09 1.06
N LYS A 28 -1.49 3.84 1.36
CA LYS A 28 -2.19 3.78 2.66
C LYS A 28 -3.29 2.71 2.68
N GLN A 29 -3.73 2.26 1.50
CA GLN A 29 -4.84 1.32 1.34
C GLN A 29 -4.35 -0.12 1.11
N ILE A 30 -3.17 -0.28 0.51
CA ILE A 30 -2.58 -1.58 0.20
C ILE A 30 -1.84 -2.14 1.40
N LEU A 31 -2.20 -3.37 1.79
CA LEU A 31 -1.51 -4.10 2.84
C LEU A 31 -0.09 -4.50 2.40
N PRO A 32 0.89 -4.59 3.31
CA PRO A 32 2.24 -5.04 2.97
C PRO A 32 2.27 -6.40 2.24
N THR A 33 1.38 -7.32 2.62
CA THR A 33 1.25 -8.64 1.98
C THR A 33 0.74 -8.54 0.54
N GLN A 34 -0.22 -7.66 0.28
CA GLN A 34 -0.73 -7.38 -1.07
C GLN A 34 0.37 -6.73 -1.92
N LEU A 35 1.11 -5.77 -1.36
CA LEU A 35 2.25 -5.14 -2.02
C LEU A 35 3.30 -6.17 -2.42
N THR A 36 3.68 -7.09 -1.52
CA THR A 36 4.60 -8.18 -1.82
C THR A 36 4.10 -9.06 -2.96
N ARG A 37 2.80 -9.43 -2.95
CA ARG A 37 2.21 -10.26 -4.02
C ARG A 37 2.23 -9.54 -5.36
N ILE A 38 1.94 -8.24 -5.40
CA ILE A 38 2.04 -7.44 -6.62
C ILE A 38 3.49 -7.47 -7.14
N GLN A 39 4.48 -7.23 -6.27
CA GLN A 39 5.90 -7.25 -6.64
C GLN A 39 6.41 -8.63 -7.08
N GLN A 40 5.82 -9.71 -6.55
CA GLN A 40 6.06 -11.10 -6.99
C GLN A 40 5.35 -11.45 -8.31
N ASN A 41 4.73 -10.47 -8.96
CA ASN A 41 3.97 -10.61 -10.19
C ASN A 41 2.73 -11.53 -10.06
N ASP A 42 2.19 -11.70 -8.85
CA ASP A 42 0.99 -12.50 -8.60
C ASP A 42 -0.27 -11.72 -8.99
N LYS A 43 -0.76 -11.93 -10.21
CA LYS A 43 -1.98 -11.30 -10.75
C LYS A 43 -3.27 -11.74 -10.03
N THR A 44 -3.24 -12.81 -9.23
CA THR A 44 -4.46 -13.29 -8.55
C THR A 44 -4.93 -12.31 -7.47
N ILE A 45 -4.03 -11.46 -6.96
CA ILE A 45 -4.33 -10.41 -5.97
C ILE A 45 -5.38 -9.40 -6.46
N LEU A 46 -5.54 -9.24 -7.77
CA LEU A 46 -6.56 -8.35 -8.35
C LEU A 46 -7.98 -8.73 -7.94
N LYS A 47 -8.23 -10.01 -7.59
CA LYS A 47 -9.54 -10.48 -7.11
C LYS A 47 -9.85 -9.99 -5.69
N GLU A 48 -8.83 -9.63 -4.93
CA GLU A 48 -8.91 -9.21 -3.52
C GLU A 48 -8.88 -7.68 -3.38
N MET A 49 -8.63 -6.95 -4.48
CA MET A 49 -8.42 -5.51 -4.48
C MET A 49 -9.56 -4.78 -5.19
N VAL A 50 -10.07 -3.72 -4.57
CA VAL A 50 -11.04 -2.81 -5.20
C VAL A 50 -10.26 -1.71 -5.91
N LEU A 51 -10.06 -1.88 -7.22
CA LEU A 51 -9.32 -0.93 -8.06
C LEU A 51 -10.24 -0.20 -9.04
N PRO A 52 -9.94 1.07 -9.38
CA PRO A 52 -10.62 1.77 -10.47
C PRO A 52 -10.41 1.09 -11.83
N LYS A 53 -11.40 1.17 -12.72
CA LYS A 53 -11.34 0.56 -14.07
C LYS A 53 -10.16 1.02 -14.94
N TRP A 54 -9.62 2.21 -14.69
CA TRP A 54 -8.48 2.75 -15.43
C TRP A 54 -7.13 2.19 -14.94
N MET A 55 -7.09 1.55 -13.76
CA MET A 55 -5.88 0.97 -13.21
C MET A 55 -5.63 -0.39 -13.87
N ASN A 56 -4.63 -0.45 -14.74
CA ASN A 56 -4.18 -1.72 -15.32
C ASN A 56 -3.06 -2.35 -14.48
N TRP A 57 -2.78 -3.64 -14.76
CA TRP A 57 -1.75 -4.39 -14.03
C TRP A 57 -0.36 -3.76 -14.15
N GLU A 58 0.01 -3.29 -15.34
CA GLU A 58 1.33 -2.70 -15.59
C GLU A 58 1.55 -1.46 -14.73
N LEU A 59 0.55 -0.59 -14.64
CA LEU A 59 0.59 0.61 -13.81
C LEU A 59 0.65 0.26 -12.33
N LEU A 60 -0.13 -0.73 -11.88
CA LEU A 60 -0.10 -1.20 -10.49
C LEU A 60 1.24 -1.84 -10.13
N TYR A 61 1.81 -2.62 -11.03
CA TYR A 61 3.10 -3.28 -10.85
C TYR A 61 4.23 -2.25 -10.78
N GLU A 62 4.26 -1.31 -11.72
CA GLU A 62 5.24 -0.21 -11.73
C GLU A 62 5.11 0.67 -10.47
N TRP A 63 3.89 1.00 -10.07
CA TRP A 63 3.59 1.68 -8.81
C TRP A 63 4.15 0.91 -7.61
N SER A 64 3.92 -0.41 -7.54
CA SER A 64 4.35 -1.22 -6.40
C SER A 64 5.87 -1.24 -6.22
N ASN A 65 6.63 -1.21 -7.32
CA ASN A 65 8.10 -1.25 -7.29
C ASN A 65 8.73 0.05 -6.77
N ARG A 66 7.93 1.13 -6.61
CA ARG A 66 8.36 2.36 -5.95
C ARG A 66 8.49 2.22 -4.44
N TYR A 67 7.84 1.21 -3.87
CA TYR A 67 7.81 0.99 -2.43
C TYR A 67 8.77 -0.13 -2.05
N LYS A 68 9.65 0.13 -1.10
CA LYS A 68 10.37 -0.95 -0.43
C LYS A 68 9.36 -1.67 0.45
N VAL A 69 9.12 -2.96 0.17
CA VAL A 69 8.49 -3.84 1.15
C VAL A 69 9.45 -3.86 2.32
N ASN A 70 9.09 -3.18 3.41
CA ASN A 70 9.84 -3.35 4.63
C ASN A 70 9.54 -4.77 5.10
N GLU A 71 10.40 -5.72 4.75
CA GLU A 71 10.24 -7.14 5.11
C GLU A 71 10.12 -7.33 6.62
N LYS A 72 10.64 -6.36 7.39
CA LYS A 72 10.52 -6.33 8.85
C LYS A 72 9.15 -5.81 9.32
N GLY A 73 8.39 -5.14 8.45
CA GLY A 73 7.06 -4.59 8.73
C GLY A 73 7.07 -3.11 9.14
N ARG A 74 6.00 -2.65 9.79
CA ARG A 74 5.93 -1.31 10.41
C ARG A 74 6.24 -1.42 11.90
N GLU A 75 6.75 -0.35 12.50
CA GLU A 75 7.01 -0.31 13.94
C GLU A 75 5.70 -0.06 14.71
N CYS A 76 5.38 -0.96 15.62
CA CYS A 76 4.21 -0.84 16.49
C CYS A 76 4.41 0.24 17.55
N ILE A 77 3.47 1.18 17.65
CA ILE A 77 3.51 2.24 18.67
C ILE A 77 3.45 1.72 20.12
N LEU A 78 2.94 0.50 20.32
CA LEU A 78 2.74 -0.08 21.65
C LEU A 78 3.91 -0.95 22.12
N CYS A 79 4.60 -1.63 21.20
CA CYS A 79 5.69 -2.54 21.57
C CYS A 79 7.04 -2.22 20.92
N ASN A 80 7.12 -1.16 20.10
CA ASN A 80 8.31 -0.72 19.36
C ASN A 80 8.99 -1.83 18.55
N ASN A 81 8.27 -2.90 18.24
CA ASN A 81 8.75 -3.99 17.40
C ASN A 81 8.26 -3.80 15.97
N GLN A 82 9.10 -4.16 15.00
CA GLN A 82 8.69 -4.23 13.61
C GLN A 82 7.90 -5.50 13.36
N LYS A 83 6.67 -5.34 12.85
CA LYS A 83 5.72 -6.42 12.64
C LYS A 83 5.02 -6.23 11.29
N LYS A 84 4.79 -7.33 10.58
CA LYS A 84 4.19 -7.31 9.23
C LYS A 84 2.69 -7.02 9.26
N ASN A 85 2.01 -7.53 10.28
CA ASN A 85 0.57 -7.42 10.43
C ASN A 85 0.22 -6.45 11.56
N GLY A 86 -0.82 -5.65 11.33
CA GLY A 86 -1.32 -4.68 12.27
C GLY A 86 -2.42 -3.83 11.66
N ILE A 87 -2.91 -2.89 12.47
CA ILE A 87 -3.98 -1.97 12.13
C ILE A 87 -3.48 -0.53 12.32
N GLU A 88 -3.98 0.37 11.48
CA GLU A 88 -3.73 1.81 11.62
C GLU A 88 -4.94 2.44 12.31
N PHE A 89 -4.70 3.10 13.44
CA PHE A 89 -5.73 3.73 14.27
C PHE A 89 -5.28 5.13 14.70
N MET A 90 -6.04 6.17 14.34
CA MET A 90 -5.68 7.58 14.58
C MET A 90 -4.24 7.90 14.16
N GLU A 91 -3.85 7.52 12.93
CA GLU A 91 -2.50 7.72 12.36
C GLU A 91 -1.37 7.01 13.13
N LYS A 92 -1.71 6.14 14.07
CA LYS A 92 -0.76 5.29 14.80
C LYS A 92 -0.90 3.85 14.35
N TRP A 93 0.22 3.19 14.08
CA TRP A 93 0.23 1.78 13.68
C TRP A 93 0.39 0.86 14.90
N ILE A 94 -0.52 -0.09 15.07
CA ILE A 94 -0.54 -1.06 16.16
C ILE A 94 -0.43 -2.47 15.56
N CYS A 95 0.55 -3.26 16.01
CA CYS A 95 0.67 -4.65 15.54
C CYS A 95 -0.48 -5.52 16.03
N GLU A 96 -0.75 -6.59 15.29
CA GLU A 96 -1.80 -7.57 15.58
C GLU A 96 -1.73 -8.12 17.03
N ASP A 97 -0.54 -8.49 17.50
CA ASP A 97 -0.33 -8.98 18.86
C ASP A 97 -0.78 -7.98 19.93
N CYS A 98 -0.45 -6.70 19.75
CA CYS A 98 -0.81 -5.65 20.69
C CYS A 98 -2.31 -5.31 20.62
N PHE A 99 -2.89 -5.35 19.42
CA PHE A 99 -4.31 -5.15 19.22
C PHE A 99 -5.14 -6.26 19.90
N LEU A 100 -4.74 -7.53 19.75
CA LEU A 100 -5.41 -8.65 20.41
C LEU A 100 -5.33 -8.57 21.94
N LYS A 101 -4.19 -8.14 22.48
CA LYS A 101 -4.06 -7.89 23.93
C LYS A 101 -5.00 -6.79 24.42
N LEU A 102 -5.13 -5.70 23.67
CA LEU A 102 -6.09 -4.63 24.00
C LEU A 102 -7.53 -5.11 23.96
N LYS A 103 -7.89 -5.91 22.95
CA LYS A 103 -9.24 -6.45 22.79
C LYS A 103 -9.61 -7.43 23.92
N ASN A 104 -8.63 -8.18 24.43
CA ASN A 104 -8.85 -9.18 25.49
C ASN A 104 -8.64 -8.61 26.91
N LEU A 105 -8.48 -7.28 27.06
CA LEU A 105 -8.44 -6.58 28.35
C LEU A 105 -9.82 -6.11 28.81
N GLU A 106 -10.88 -6.42 28.05
CA GLU A 106 -12.28 -6.32 28.46
C GLU A 106 -12.77 -7.58 29.19
#